data_AF-A0A661KEZ5-F1
#
_entry.id   AF-A0A661KEZ5-F1
#
_cell.length_a   1.000
_cell.length_b   1.000
_cell.length_c   1.000
_cell.angle_alpha   90.00
_cell.angle_beta   90.00
_cell.angle_gamma   90.00
#
_symmetry.space_group_name_H-M   'P 1'
#
loop_
_entity.id
_entity.type
_entity.pdbx_description
1 polymer ?
#
loop_
_entity_poly.entity_id
_entity_poly.type
_entity_poly.pdbx_seq_one_letter_code
_entity_poly.pdbx_strand_id
1 'polypeptide(L)'
;MKNTNHTRYLLVYLLLLADVILIISAISISMWKGEDILTAFDEGHYMTYLSVLKILIVSALFFILYVIKRRNKSFIDIRSLDLIWLIMGIAFIYLALDELFMVHETLDSYIHSSFKLNETGLTDRLDDFILIAYAVFGMIILYLYRSEILKHRKALPLLILAFITIFVGEFFDLLTNRNDIAIALLSQQTTIESEKISGIPYMKCTFVANSNNVNKFCEISGTLEESCEMITSTFLICFAYYCLIETKKQERSKKALT
;
A
#
# COMPACT_ATOMS: atom_id res chain seq x y z
N MET A 1 9.77 -17.97 31.44
CA MET A 1 9.43 -16.78 30.62
C MET A 1 9.19 -17.25 29.18
N LYS A 2 7.94 -17.27 28.71
CA LYS A 2 7.60 -17.70 27.34
C LYS A 2 8.34 -16.80 26.35
N ASN A 3 9.05 -17.39 25.37
CA ASN A 3 9.91 -16.66 24.43
C ASN A 3 9.05 -15.72 23.57
N THR A 4 8.95 -14.45 23.99
CA THR A 4 8.09 -13.44 23.36
C THR A 4 8.45 -13.19 21.90
N ASN A 5 9.64 -13.59 21.46
CA ASN A 5 10.05 -13.44 20.07
C ASN A 5 9.29 -14.42 19.15
N HIS A 6 9.03 -15.64 19.62
CA HIS A 6 8.37 -16.65 18.80
C HIS A 6 6.92 -16.27 18.47
N THR A 7 6.19 -15.73 19.44
CA THR A 7 4.80 -15.25 19.23
C THR A 7 4.73 -14.08 18.25
N ARG A 8 5.78 -13.27 18.12
CA ARG A 8 5.81 -12.11 17.20
C ARG A 8 5.89 -12.55 15.75
N TYR A 9 6.84 -13.42 15.45
CA TYR A 9 7.00 -13.96 14.09
C TYR A 9 5.77 -14.77 13.69
N LEU A 10 5.19 -15.52 14.64
CA LEU A 10 3.95 -16.25 14.39
C LEU A 10 2.81 -15.34 13.91
N LEU A 11 2.60 -14.17 14.55
CA LEU A 11 1.56 -13.23 14.11
C LEU A 11 1.80 -12.73 12.68
N VAL A 12 3.04 -12.36 12.35
CA VAL A 12 3.41 -11.90 11.00
C VAL A 12 3.11 -13.01 9.99
N TYR A 13 3.56 -14.24 10.24
CA TYR A 13 3.30 -15.37 9.35
C TYR A 13 1.82 -15.68 9.18
N LEU A 14 1.03 -15.59 10.26
CA LEU A 14 -0.42 -15.82 10.19
C LEU A 14 -1.13 -14.74 9.35
N LEU A 15 -0.74 -13.48 9.48
CA LEU A 15 -1.33 -12.41 8.67
C LEU A 15 -0.90 -12.50 7.20
N LEU A 16 0.37 -12.82 6.92
CA LEU A 16 0.81 -13.07 5.54
C LEU A 16 0.12 -14.29 4.92
N LEU A 17 -0.12 -15.35 5.71
CA LEU A 17 -0.91 -16.48 5.24
C LEU A 17 -2.36 -16.07 4.95
N ALA A 18 -2.95 -15.20 5.78
CA ALA A 18 -4.27 -14.64 5.51
C ALA A 18 -4.29 -13.84 4.21
N ASP A 19 -3.24 -13.08 3.90
CA ASP A 19 -3.13 -12.33 2.64
C ASP A 19 -3.14 -13.25 1.43
N VAL A 20 -2.38 -14.35 1.48
CA VAL A 20 -2.40 -15.38 0.43
C VAL A 20 -3.79 -15.99 0.26
N ILE A 21 -4.49 -16.27 1.37
CA ILE A 21 -5.87 -16.79 1.32
C ILE A 21 -6.82 -15.77 0.69
N LEU A 22 -6.67 -14.48 0.99
CA LEU A 22 -7.48 -13.41 0.42
C LEU A 22 -7.25 -13.29 -1.09
N ILE A 23 -6.00 -13.32 -1.56
CA ILE A 23 -5.65 -13.34 -3.00
C ILE A 23 -6.30 -14.54 -3.69
N ILE A 24 -6.16 -15.75 -3.12
CA ILE A 24 -6.77 -16.96 -3.69
C ILE A 24 -8.29 -16.84 -3.73
N SER A 25 -8.90 -16.25 -2.70
CA SER A 25 -10.35 -16.04 -2.66
C SER A 25 -10.82 -15.04 -3.71
N ALA A 26 -10.07 -13.98 -3.95
CA ALA A 26 -10.35 -12.97 -4.97
C ALA A 26 -10.36 -13.61 -6.37
N ILE A 27 -9.31 -14.36 -6.69
CA ILE A 27 -9.20 -15.14 -7.94
C ILE A 27 -10.38 -16.12 -8.08
N SER A 28 -10.70 -16.84 -7.01
CA SER A 28 -11.78 -17.83 -7.03
C SER A 28 -13.15 -17.20 -7.28
N ILE A 29 -13.40 -16.01 -6.70
CA ILE A 29 -14.65 -15.26 -6.90
C ILE A 29 -14.77 -14.79 -8.35
N SER A 30 -13.71 -14.21 -8.93
CA SER A 30 -13.73 -13.79 -10.35
C SER A 30 -13.99 -14.96 -11.29
N MET A 31 -13.29 -16.08 -11.08
CA MET A 31 -13.51 -17.30 -11.87
C MET A 31 -14.93 -17.84 -11.74
N TRP A 32 -15.52 -17.78 -10.55
CA TRP A 32 -16.89 -18.24 -10.31
C TRP A 32 -17.94 -17.34 -11.00
N LYS A 33 -17.69 -16.03 -11.08
CA LYS A 33 -18.53 -15.08 -11.82
C LYS A 33 -18.35 -15.16 -13.35
N GLY A 34 -17.31 -15.86 -13.81
CA GLY A 34 -16.94 -15.90 -15.23
C GLY A 34 -16.31 -14.59 -15.73
N GLU A 35 -15.83 -13.75 -14.80
CA GLU A 35 -15.09 -12.52 -15.07
C GLU A 35 -13.60 -12.82 -15.30
N ASP A 36 -12.83 -11.84 -15.81
CA ASP A 36 -11.38 -11.97 -15.85
C ASP A 36 -10.84 -12.04 -14.41
N ILE A 37 -9.77 -12.80 -14.20
CA ILE A 37 -9.13 -12.91 -12.88
C ILE A 37 -8.66 -11.53 -12.41
N LEU A 38 -8.22 -10.69 -13.36
CA LEU A 38 -7.76 -9.33 -13.11
C LEU A 38 -8.88 -8.43 -12.56
N THR A 39 -10.15 -8.68 -12.89
CA THR A 39 -11.29 -7.88 -12.42
C THR A 39 -11.44 -7.86 -10.89
N ALA A 40 -10.92 -8.86 -10.17
CA ALA A 40 -10.93 -8.79 -8.70
C ALA A 40 -9.95 -7.76 -8.11
N PHE A 41 -8.94 -7.36 -8.91
CA PHE A 41 -7.85 -6.45 -8.58
C PHE A 41 -8.02 -5.09 -9.28
N ASP A 42 -9.10 -4.91 -10.05
CA ASP A 42 -9.45 -3.60 -10.60
C ASP A 42 -9.99 -2.71 -9.46
N GLU A 43 -9.75 -1.42 -9.55
CA GLU A 43 -10.24 -0.42 -8.59
C GLU A 43 -11.75 -0.56 -8.33
N GLY A 44 -12.15 -0.40 -7.07
CA GLY A 44 -13.54 -0.50 -6.64
C GLY A 44 -14.09 -1.94 -6.56
N HIS A 45 -13.26 -2.96 -6.76
CA HIS A 45 -13.63 -4.36 -6.65
C HIS A 45 -13.19 -4.97 -5.30
N TYR A 46 -13.17 -6.30 -5.24
CA TYR A 46 -13.05 -7.05 -4.00
C TYR A 46 -11.76 -6.72 -3.23
N MET A 47 -10.62 -6.56 -3.92
CA MET A 47 -9.34 -6.27 -3.27
C MET A 47 -9.27 -4.88 -2.68
N THR A 48 -9.74 -3.85 -3.39
CA THR A 48 -9.86 -2.47 -2.89
C THR A 48 -10.56 -2.42 -1.51
N TYR A 49 -11.72 -3.06 -1.35
CA TYR A 49 -12.42 -3.05 -0.06
C TYR A 49 -11.64 -3.76 1.06
N LEU A 50 -10.89 -4.81 0.73
CA LEU A 50 -10.02 -5.50 1.68
C LEU A 50 -8.80 -4.63 2.06
N SER A 51 -8.19 -3.94 1.09
CA SER A 51 -7.11 -2.98 1.32
C SER A 51 -7.59 -1.88 2.28
N VAL A 52 -8.72 -1.22 1.95
CA VAL A 52 -9.38 -0.21 2.81
C VAL A 52 -9.60 -0.72 4.23
N LEU A 53 -10.16 -1.93 4.40
CA LEU A 53 -10.39 -2.51 5.72
C LEU A 53 -9.08 -2.65 6.52
N LYS A 54 -8.00 -3.10 5.89
CA LYS A 54 -6.71 -3.28 6.57
C LYS A 54 -6.08 -1.93 6.91
N ILE A 55 -6.16 -0.94 6.04
CA ILE A 55 -5.72 0.43 6.32
C ILE A 55 -6.49 1.02 7.51
N LEU A 56 -7.81 0.78 7.60
CA LEU A 56 -8.61 1.19 8.75
C LEU A 56 -8.20 0.47 10.05
N ILE A 57 -7.81 -0.81 9.98
CA ILE A 57 -7.25 -1.53 11.15
C ILE A 57 -5.93 -0.89 11.59
N VAL A 58 -5.04 -0.56 10.66
CA VAL A 58 -3.78 0.16 10.95
C VAL A 58 -4.07 1.48 11.66
N SER A 59 -4.99 2.27 11.10
CA SER A 59 -5.42 3.54 11.68
C SER A 59 -5.94 3.37 13.11
N ALA A 60 -6.87 2.43 13.33
CA ALA A 60 -7.46 2.15 14.63
C ALA A 60 -6.39 1.78 15.67
N LEU A 61 -5.39 0.97 15.29
CA LEU A 61 -4.28 0.62 16.19
C LEU A 61 -3.44 1.84 16.59
N PHE A 62 -3.19 2.77 15.67
CA PHE A 62 -2.49 4.02 15.99
C PHE A 62 -3.32 4.95 16.88
N PHE A 63 -4.63 5.05 16.67
CA PHE A 63 -5.52 5.78 17.59
C PHE A 63 -5.53 5.16 19.00
N ILE A 64 -5.59 3.83 19.11
CA ILE A 64 -5.53 3.13 20.40
C ILE A 64 -4.20 3.41 21.10
N LEU A 65 -3.09 3.39 20.35
CA LEU A 65 -1.76 3.76 20.86
C LEU A 65 -1.73 5.18 21.41
N TYR A 66 -2.29 6.14 20.68
CA TYR A 66 -2.41 7.52 21.11
C TYR A 66 -3.19 7.64 22.42
N VAL A 67 -4.39 7.03 22.50
CA VAL A 67 -5.26 7.06 23.68
C VAL A 67 -4.57 6.48 24.91
N ILE A 68 -3.84 5.37 24.76
CA ILE A 68 -3.13 4.74 25.88
C ILE A 68 -2.03 5.67 26.41
N LYS A 69 -1.15 6.18 25.53
CA LYS A 69 -0.05 7.07 25.94
C LYS A 69 -0.53 8.37 26.58
N ARG A 70 -1.74 8.81 26.23
CA ARG A 70 -2.39 10.01 26.74
C ARG A 70 -3.25 9.83 27.98
N ARG A 71 -3.52 8.60 28.41
CA ARG A 71 -4.51 8.32 29.47
C ARG A 71 -4.30 9.10 30.78
N ASN A 72 -3.07 9.50 31.08
CA ASN A 72 -2.72 10.25 32.29
C ASN A 72 -2.37 11.72 32.05
N LYS A 73 -2.65 12.28 30.86
CA LYS A 73 -2.35 13.67 30.50
C LYS A 73 -3.64 14.48 30.36
N SER A 74 -3.74 15.58 31.11
CA SER A 74 -4.95 16.41 31.21
C SER A 74 -5.24 17.31 30.00
N PHE A 75 -4.24 17.64 29.15
CA PHE A 75 -4.40 18.64 28.08
C PHE A 75 -3.68 18.27 26.78
N ILE A 76 -4.19 18.74 25.63
CA ILE A 76 -3.57 18.60 24.30
C ILE A 76 -2.33 19.49 24.16
N ASP A 77 -1.18 18.93 24.54
CA ASP A 77 0.12 19.50 24.20
C ASP A 77 0.51 19.15 22.75
N ILE A 78 0.50 20.16 21.88
CA ILE A 78 0.87 20.08 20.45
C ILE A 78 2.36 19.71 20.26
N ARG A 79 3.18 19.92 21.29
CA ARG A 79 4.61 19.54 21.27
C ARG A 79 4.83 18.12 21.78
N SER A 80 3.77 17.43 22.20
CA SER A 80 3.92 16.06 22.70
C SER A 80 4.33 15.12 21.55
N LEU A 81 5.42 14.39 21.79
CA LEU A 81 5.90 13.36 20.87
C LEU A 81 4.87 12.26 20.60
N ASP A 82 3.89 12.09 21.49
CA ASP A 82 2.81 11.11 21.34
C ASP A 82 1.84 11.45 20.20
N LEU A 83 1.82 12.70 19.72
CA LEU A 83 0.93 13.13 18.63
C LEU A 83 1.21 12.43 17.32
N ILE A 84 2.40 11.87 17.13
CA ILE A 84 2.71 11.05 15.95
C ILE A 84 1.68 9.95 15.75
N TRP A 85 1.23 9.31 16.83
CA TRP A 85 0.26 8.21 16.74
C TRP A 85 -1.12 8.71 16.30
N LEU A 86 -1.50 9.92 16.71
CA LEU A 86 -2.73 10.56 16.23
C LEU A 86 -2.61 10.95 14.76
N ILE A 87 -1.50 11.58 14.38
CA ILE A 87 -1.22 12.02 13.00
C ILE A 87 -1.23 10.81 12.07
N MET A 88 -0.54 9.72 12.43
CA MET A 88 -0.55 8.47 11.65
C MET A 88 -1.96 7.89 11.55
N GLY A 89 -2.73 7.86 12.64
CA GLY A 89 -4.12 7.40 12.61
C GLY A 89 -4.98 8.19 11.63
N ILE A 90 -4.90 9.52 11.64
CA ILE A 90 -5.63 10.39 10.71
C ILE A 90 -5.12 10.21 9.28
N ALA A 91 -3.81 10.14 9.07
CA ALA A 91 -3.22 9.94 7.75
C ALA A 91 -3.68 8.63 7.10
N PHE A 92 -3.76 7.52 7.86
CA PHE A 92 -4.28 6.26 7.33
C PHE A 92 -5.80 6.29 7.13
N ILE A 93 -6.58 7.07 7.87
CA ILE A 93 -7.99 7.30 7.50
C ILE A 93 -8.06 8.00 6.15
N TYR A 94 -7.23 9.03 5.95
CA TYR A 94 -7.18 9.74 4.68
C TYR A 94 -6.82 8.80 3.53
N LEU A 95 -5.78 7.98 3.68
CA LEU A 95 -5.41 6.97 2.67
C LEU A 95 -6.54 5.97 2.40
N ALA A 96 -7.24 5.48 3.44
CA ALA A 96 -8.39 4.59 3.24
C ALA A 96 -9.57 5.25 2.51
N LEU A 97 -9.76 6.57 2.69
CA LEU A 97 -10.78 7.33 1.98
C LEU A 97 -10.35 7.62 0.54
N ASP A 98 -9.07 7.92 0.35
CA ASP A 98 -8.49 8.12 -0.98
C ASP A 98 -8.64 6.86 -1.82
N GLU A 99 -8.28 5.71 -1.27
CA GLU A 99 -8.49 4.38 -1.88
C GLU A 99 -9.96 4.09 -2.22
N LEU A 100 -10.89 4.44 -1.31
CA LEU A 100 -12.31 4.16 -1.52
C LEU A 100 -12.97 5.10 -2.55
N PHE A 101 -12.48 6.33 -2.66
CA PHE A 101 -13.09 7.39 -3.47
C PHE A 101 -12.25 7.81 -4.66
N MET A 102 -11.08 7.19 -4.86
CA MET A 102 -10.14 7.48 -5.94
C MET A 102 -9.87 8.99 -6.03
N VAL A 103 -9.55 9.62 -4.87
CA VAL A 103 -9.42 11.09 -4.80
C VAL A 103 -8.19 11.54 -5.59
N HIS A 104 -7.10 10.76 -5.58
CA HIS A 104 -5.91 11.04 -6.38
C HIS A 104 -6.18 11.00 -7.89
N GLU A 105 -6.95 10.03 -8.40
CA GLU A 105 -7.37 9.99 -9.82
C GLU A 105 -8.33 11.15 -10.17
N THR A 106 -9.28 11.43 -9.29
CA THR A 106 -10.25 12.51 -9.51
C THR A 106 -9.51 13.85 -9.60
N LEU A 107 -8.48 14.05 -8.77
CA LEU A 107 -7.68 15.27 -8.75
C LEU A 107 -6.84 15.41 -10.03
N ASP A 108 -6.29 14.32 -10.55
CA ASP A 108 -5.61 14.30 -11.83
C ASP A 108 -6.54 14.74 -12.98
N SER A 109 -7.72 14.11 -13.07
CA SER A 109 -8.75 14.46 -14.06
C SER A 109 -9.16 15.93 -13.96
N TYR A 110 -9.25 16.48 -12.75
CA TYR A 110 -9.51 17.91 -12.54
C TYR A 110 -8.37 18.81 -13.01
N ILE A 111 -7.10 18.42 -12.80
CA ILE A 111 -5.94 19.20 -13.27
C ILE A 111 -5.89 19.22 -14.80
N HIS A 112 -6.06 18.06 -15.43
CA HIS A 112 -6.09 17.94 -16.89
C HIS A 112 -7.21 18.79 -17.51
N SER A 113 -8.42 18.69 -16.96
CA SER A 113 -9.58 19.45 -17.45
C SER A 113 -9.46 20.96 -17.19
N SER A 114 -8.91 21.37 -16.05
CA SER A 114 -8.79 22.79 -15.68
C SER A 114 -7.67 23.52 -16.42
N PHE A 115 -6.53 22.85 -16.65
CA PHE A 115 -5.37 23.46 -17.30
C PHE A 115 -5.30 23.21 -18.82
N LYS A 116 -6.25 22.44 -19.39
CA LYS A 116 -6.24 22.02 -20.80
C LYS A 116 -4.89 21.44 -21.22
N LEU A 117 -4.24 20.74 -20.29
CA LEU A 117 -3.00 20.04 -20.56
C LEU A 117 -3.35 18.83 -21.41
N ASN A 118 -2.72 18.72 -22.59
CA ASN A 118 -2.82 17.49 -23.37
C ASN A 118 -2.21 16.36 -22.53
N GLU A 119 -2.88 15.21 -22.53
CA GLU A 119 -2.37 13.95 -22.01
C GLU A 119 -1.05 13.59 -22.72
N THR A 120 0.05 14.00 -22.11
CA THR A 120 1.42 13.64 -22.47
C THR A 120 1.93 12.63 -21.45
N GLY A 121 2.93 11.80 -21.80
CA GLY A 121 3.44 10.77 -20.88
C GLY A 121 4.04 11.28 -19.55
N LEU A 122 4.16 12.60 -19.37
CA LEU A 122 4.54 13.26 -18.10
C LEU A 122 3.34 13.74 -17.29
N THR A 123 2.25 14.14 -17.95
CA THR A 123 1.04 14.65 -17.29
C THR A 123 0.14 13.51 -16.84
N ASP A 124 0.08 12.40 -17.58
CA ASP A 124 -0.66 11.17 -17.20
C ASP A 124 0.01 10.39 -16.04
N ARG A 125 0.95 11.00 -15.32
CA ARG A 125 1.66 10.43 -14.16
C ARG A 125 1.48 11.29 -12.92
N LEU A 126 0.54 12.21 -12.97
CA LEU A 126 0.27 13.14 -11.88
C LEU A 126 -0.29 12.41 -10.67
N ASP A 127 -1.07 11.34 -10.88
CA ASP A 127 -1.44 10.31 -9.90
C ASP A 127 -0.21 9.73 -9.18
N ASP A 128 0.78 9.23 -9.92
CA ASP A 128 2.03 8.70 -9.36
C ASP A 128 2.76 9.76 -8.50
N PHE A 129 2.78 11.01 -8.98
CA PHE A 129 3.41 12.11 -8.25
C PHE A 129 2.66 12.49 -6.97
N ILE A 130 1.33 12.41 -6.97
CA ILE A 130 0.50 12.63 -5.78
C ILE A 130 0.84 11.57 -4.72
N LEU A 131 0.95 10.31 -5.13
CA LEU A 131 1.28 9.22 -4.23
C LEU A 131 2.71 9.33 -3.68
N ILE A 132 3.69 9.67 -4.53
CA ILE A 132 5.06 9.98 -4.09
C ILE A 132 5.06 11.14 -3.08
N ALA A 133 4.24 12.17 -3.31
CA ALA A 133 4.12 13.28 -2.37
C ALA A 133 3.60 12.81 -1.01
N TYR A 134 2.58 11.94 -0.96
CA TYR A 134 2.12 11.34 0.30
C TYR A 134 3.23 10.58 1.03
N ALA A 135 4.00 9.78 0.30
CA ALA A 135 5.14 9.05 0.87
C ALA A 135 6.21 9.99 1.45
N VAL A 136 6.53 11.09 0.75
CA VAL A 136 7.48 12.11 1.23
C VAL A 136 6.96 12.81 2.48
N PHE A 137 5.68 13.22 2.51
CA PHE A 137 5.07 13.83 3.70
C PHE A 137 5.12 12.87 4.90
N GLY A 138 4.79 11.59 4.68
CA GLY A 138 4.90 10.55 5.71
C GLY A 138 6.32 10.41 6.25
N MET A 139 7.33 10.38 5.38
CA MET A 139 8.74 10.32 5.78
C MET A 139 9.18 11.55 6.59
N ILE A 140 8.76 12.76 6.20
CA ILE A 140 9.06 14.00 6.94
C ILE A 140 8.46 13.90 8.35
N ILE A 141 7.20 13.49 8.48
CA ILE A 141 6.53 13.34 9.77
C ILE A 141 7.27 12.30 10.64
N LEU A 142 7.62 11.14 10.09
CA LEU A 142 8.40 10.12 10.81
C LEU A 142 9.77 10.63 11.24
N TYR A 143 10.44 11.45 10.42
CA TYR A 143 11.72 12.07 10.75
C TYR A 143 11.58 13.08 11.90
N LEU A 144 10.57 13.94 11.87
CA LEU A 144 10.30 14.93 12.91
C LEU A 144 10.00 14.26 14.26
N TYR A 145 9.25 13.15 14.25
CA TYR A 145 8.90 12.38 15.44
C TYR A 145 9.80 11.16 15.68
N ARG A 146 10.98 11.09 15.05
CA ARG A 146 11.88 9.93 15.11
C ARG A 146 12.24 9.50 16.52
N SER A 147 12.35 10.45 17.46
CA SER A 147 12.66 10.14 18.86
C SER A 147 11.59 9.29 19.54
N GLU A 148 10.33 9.40 19.11
CA GLU A 148 9.25 8.54 19.61
C GLU A 148 9.28 7.17 18.93
N ILE A 149 9.41 7.16 17.60
CA ILE A 149 9.45 5.93 16.80
C ILE A 149 10.65 5.05 17.18
N LEU A 150 11.81 5.65 17.42
CA LEU A 150 13.03 4.96 17.87
C LEU A 150 12.95 4.39 19.29
N LYS A 151 11.87 4.63 20.06
CA LYS A 151 11.62 3.88 21.31
C LYS A 151 11.20 2.44 21.03
N HIS A 152 10.66 2.18 19.84
CA HIS A 152 10.17 0.88 19.39
C HIS A 152 11.14 0.22 18.41
N ARG A 153 12.45 0.24 18.70
CA ARG A 153 13.51 -0.24 17.77
C ARG A 153 13.30 -1.65 17.25
N LYS A 154 12.74 -2.53 18.09
CA LYS A 154 12.45 -3.92 17.73
C LYS A 154 11.34 -4.07 16.70
N ALA A 155 10.49 -3.05 16.55
CA ALA A 155 9.40 -2.98 15.58
C ALA A 155 9.85 -2.38 14.25
N LEU A 156 10.92 -1.58 14.23
CA LEU A 156 11.36 -0.83 13.04
C LEU A 156 11.57 -1.69 11.79
N PRO A 157 12.08 -2.94 11.86
CA PRO A 157 12.17 -3.77 10.67
C PRO A 157 10.83 -3.93 9.95
N LEU A 158 9.71 -4.00 10.68
CA LEU A 158 8.37 -4.10 10.08
C LEU A 158 7.96 -2.81 9.38
N LEU A 159 8.26 -1.65 9.97
CA LEU A 159 8.02 -0.36 9.33
C LEU A 159 8.87 -0.21 8.05
N ILE A 160 10.13 -0.63 8.09
CA ILE A 160 11.03 -0.61 6.92
C ILE A 160 10.51 -1.55 5.83
N LEU A 161 10.08 -2.76 6.20
CA LEU A 161 9.49 -3.70 5.25
C LEU A 161 8.22 -3.11 4.61
N ALA A 162 7.35 -2.46 5.38
CA ALA A 162 6.19 -1.76 4.82
C ALA A 162 6.61 -0.73 3.76
N PHE A 163 7.59 0.12 4.06
CA PHE A 163 8.12 1.08 3.06
C PHE A 163 8.69 0.37 1.82
N ILE A 164 9.50 -0.66 2.00
CA ILE A 164 10.07 -1.40 0.87
C ILE A 164 8.96 -1.97 -0.01
N THR A 165 7.92 -2.53 0.59
CA THR A 165 6.88 -3.23 -0.17
C THR A 165 6.02 -2.25 -0.98
N ILE A 166 5.63 -1.10 -0.40
CA ILE A 166 4.90 -0.08 -1.16
C ILE A 166 5.76 0.52 -2.27
N PHE A 167 7.04 0.86 -2.01
CA PHE A 167 7.93 1.35 -3.07
C PHE A 167 8.15 0.33 -4.19
N VAL A 168 8.16 -0.96 -3.87
CA VAL A 168 8.23 -2.01 -4.88
C VAL A 168 6.95 -2.02 -5.71
N GLY A 169 5.77 -1.98 -5.08
CA GLY A 169 4.47 -1.86 -5.77
C GLY A 169 4.47 -0.69 -6.76
N GLU A 170 4.68 0.53 -6.26
CA GLU A 170 4.66 1.76 -7.09
C GLU A 170 5.71 1.75 -8.19
N PHE A 171 6.91 1.24 -7.89
CA PHE A 171 7.97 1.19 -8.89
C PHE A 171 7.62 0.25 -10.03
N PHE A 172 6.99 -0.88 -9.73
CA PHE A 172 6.51 -1.77 -10.77
C PHE A 172 5.36 -1.15 -11.54
N ASP A 173 4.41 -0.49 -10.87
CA ASP A 173 3.31 0.17 -11.56
C ASP A 173 3.82 1.23 -12.54
N LEU A 174 4.68 2.13 -12.08
CA LEU A 174 5.38 3.12 -12.91
C LEU A 174 6.10 2.56 -14.14
N LEU A 175 6.59 1.31 -14.07
CA LEU A 175 7.27 0.61 -15.15
C LEU A 175 6.31 -0.10 -16.11
N THR A 176 5.16 -0.57 -15.63
CA THR A 176 4.21 -1.38 -16.43
C THR A 176 2.96 -0.64 -16.89
N ASN A 177 2.62 0.49 -16.28
CA ASN A 177 1.46 1.33 -16.62
C ASN A 177 1.56 1.92 -18.05
N ARG A 178 2.77 1.99 -18.64
CA ARG A 178 2.91 2.45 -20.03
C ARG A 178 4.04 1.75 -20.80
N ASN A 179 3.68 1.24 -21.98
CA ASN A 179 4.59 0.52 -22.87
C ASN A 179 5.75 1.40 -23.38
N ASP A 180 5.65 2.72 -23.34
CA ASP A 180 6.67 3.64 -23.87
C ASP A 180 7.97 3.67 -23.05
N ILE A 181 7.96 3.41 -21.74
CA ILE A 181 9.20 3.23 -20.95
C ILE A 181 9.78 1.84 -21.18
N ALA A 182 8.95 0.81 -21.14
CA ALA A 182 9.39 -0.55 -21.47
C ALA A 182 9.94 -0.60 -22.90
N ILE A 183 9.29 0.04 -23.86
CA ILE A 183 9.76 0.22 -25.24
C ILE A 183 10.98 1.15 -25.26
N ALA A 184 11.07 2.26 -24.53
CA ALA A 184 12.29 3.09 -24.54
C ALA A 184 13.52 2.38 -23.95
N LEU A 185 13.33 1.49 -22.98
CA LEU A 185 14.38 0.69 -22.35
C LEU A 185 14.69 -0.62 -23.12
N LEU A 186 13.70 -1.21 -23.80
CA LEU A 186 13.81 -2.50 -24.49
C LEU A 186 13.83 -2.40 -26.02
N SER A 187 13.43 -1.26 -26.61
CA SER A 187 13.44 -1.06 -28.06
C SER A 187 14.78 -0.45 -28.51
N GLN A 188 15.72 -1.34 -28.79
CA GLN A 188 16.30 -1.28 -30.12
C GLN A 188 15.19 -1.66 -31.12
N GLN A 189 14.60 -0.65 -31.79
CA GLN A 189 13.81 -0.70 -33.05
C GLN A 189 12.73 -1.78 -33.21
N THR A 190 11.45 -1.40 -33.35
CA THR A 190 10.63 -1.67 -34.59
C THR A 190 9.18 -1.17 -34.52
N THR A 191 8.64 -0.90 -35.72
CA THR A 191 7.28 -0.49 -36.13
C THR A 191 6.20 -1.58 -35.95
N ILE A 192 4.96 -1.18 -35.64
CA ILE A 192 3.83 -2.06 -35.28
C ILE A 192 2.78 -2.13 -36.40
N GLU A 193 2.39 -3.34 -36.82
CA GLU A 193 1.09 -3.68 -37.45
C GLU A 193 0.33 -4.63 -36.51
N SER A 194 -0.98 -4.41 -36.31
CA SER A 194 -1.80 -5.17 -35.35
C SER A 194 -2.70 -6.20 -36.04
N GLU A 195 -2.66 -7.47 -35.62
CA GLU A 195 -3.63 -8.51 -35.98
C GLU A 195 -4.29 -9.11 -34.72
N LYS A 196 -5.61 -9.34 -34.78
CA LYS A 196 -6.46 -9.72 -33.65
C LYS A 196 -6.65 -11.25 -33.65
N ILE A 197 -6.06 -11.98 -32.70
CA ILE A 197 -6.25 -13.43 -32.57
C ILE A 197 -7.28 -13.76 -31.49
N SER A 198 -8.40 -14.35 -31.91
CA SER A 198 -9.48 -14.88 -31.08
C SER A 198 -9.13 -16.27 -30.51
N GLY A 199 -9.23 -16.49 -29.20
CA GLY A 199 -9.21 -17.86 -28.67
C GLY A 199 -8.97 -18.08 -27.16
N ILE A 200 -8.61 -17.05 -26.37
CA ILE A 200 -8.42 -17.20 -24.91
C ILE A 200 -9.20 -16.08 -24.21
N PRO A 201 -10.26 -16.36 -23.43
CA PRO A 201 -11.18 -15.32 -22.94
C PRO A 201 -10.70 -14.49 -21.74
N TYR A 202 -9.49 -14.68 -21.22
CA TYR A 202 -9.11 -14.20 -19.88
C TYR A 202 -7.77 -13.45 -19.84
N MET A 203 -7.46 -12.69 -20.89
CA MET A 203 -6.22 -11.91 -20.90
C MET A 203 -6.36 -10.73 -21.86
N LYS A 204 -6.49 -9.52 -21.32
CA LYS A 204 -6.11 -8.30 -22.05
C LYS A 204 -4.60 -8.34 -22.28
N CYS A 205 -4.20 -8.92 -23.40
CA CYS A 205 -2.84 -8.80 -23.89
C CYS A 205 -2.78 -7.62 -24.85
N THR A 206 -2.06 -6.55 -24.49
CA THR A 206 -1.62 -5.58 -25.50
C THR A 206 -0.45 -6.22 -26.24
N PHE A 207 -0.68 -6.68 -27.47
CA PHE A 207 0.33 -7.38 -28.25
C PHE A 207 1.42 -6.40 -28.73
N VAL A 208 2.65 -6.57 -28.23
CA VAL A 208 3.86 -6.07 -28.92
C VAL A 208 4.47 -7.25 -29.66
N ALA A 209 4.14 -7.38 -30.95
CA ALA A 209 4.67 -8.45 -31.78
C ALA A 209 6.12 -8.14 -32.19
N ASN A 210 7.07 -8.96 -31.76
CA ASN A 210 8.42 -9.03 -32.34
C ASN A 210 8.46 -10.23 -33.29
N SER A 211 9.01 -10.05 -34.51
CA SER A 211 8.88 -10.99 -35.62
C SER A 211 9.50 -12.38 -35.38
N ASN A 212 10.11 -12.65 -34.22
CA ASN A 212 10.60 -14.00 -33.86
C ASN A 212 10.50 -14.34 -32.35
N ASN A 213 9.85 -13.52 -31.52
CA ASN A 213 9.58 -13.89 -30.12
C ASN A 213 8.44 -13.05 -29.54
N VAL A 214 7.29 -13.67 -29.26
CA VAL A 214 6.16 -13.02 -28.62
C VAL A 214 6.46 -12.87 -27.13
N ASN A 215 7.06 -11.74 -26.73
CA ASN A 215 7.17 -11.40 -25.32
C ASN A 215 5.81 -10.88 -24.86
N LYS A 216 5.05 -11.73 -24.17
CA LYS A 216 3.82 -11.36 -23.45
C LYS A 216 4.20 -10.43 -22.30
N PHE A 217 4.02 -9.13 -22.46
CA PHE A 217 3.87 -8.21 -21.32
C PHE A 217 2.39 -8.16 -20.99
N CYS A 218 1.96 -8.99 -20.02
CA CYS A 218 0.61 -8.93 -19.48
C CYS A 218 0.49 -7.73 -18.52
N GLU A 219 -0.72 -7.17 -18.39
CA GLU A 219 -1.18 -6.31 -17.29
C GLU A 219 -1.01 -7.03 -15.92
N ILE A 220 0.23 -7.25 -15.49
CA ILE A 220 0.59 -7.80 -14.17
C ILE A 220 0.65 -6.65 -13.13
N SER A 221 0.65 -5.39 -13.60
CA SER A 221 0.75 -4.14 -12.82
C SER A 221 -0.23 -4.12 -11.64
N GLY A 222 -1.53 -4.04 -11.90
CA GLY A 222 -2.54 -3.89 -10.85
C GLY A 222 -2.59 -5.06 -9.87
N THR A 223 -2.34 -6.29 -10.33
CA THR A 223 -2.28 -7.45 -9.40
C THR A 223 -1.10 -7.37 -8.44
N LEU A 224 0.03 -6.84 -8.89
CA LEU A 224 1.23 -6.72 -8.08
C LEU A 224 1.14 -5.56 -7.10
N GLU A 225 0.58 -4.43 -7.55
CA GLU A 225 0.30 -3.24 -6.75
C GLU A 225 -0.61 -3.56 -5.55
N GLU A 226 -1.83 -4.04 -5.81
CA GLU A 226 -2.81 -4.46 -4.79
C GLU A 226 -2.25 -5.52 -3.82
N SER A 227 -1.43 -6.44 -4.34
CA SER A 227 -0.75 -7.43 -3.50
C SER A 227 0.30 -6.77 -2.59
N CYS A 228 1.07 -5.83 -3.10
CA CYS A 228 2.08 -5.08 -2.35
C CYS A 228 1.43 -4.18 -1.29
N GLU A 229 0.30 -3.54 -1.61
CA GLU A 229 -0.49 -2.78 -0.65
C GLU A 229 -0.98 -3.65 0.51
N MET A 230 -1.55 -4.81 0.19
CA MET A 230 -2.10 -5.71 1.18
C MET A 230 -1.01 -6.21 2.15
N ILE A 231 0.18 -6.53 1.62
CA ILE A 231 1.36 -6.92 2.41
C ILE A 231 1.89 -5.74 3.24
N THR A 232 1.94 -4.53 2.66
CA THR A 232 2.35 -3.29 3.34
C THR A 232 1.48 -3.06 4.58
N SER A 233 0.16 -3.13 4.41
CA SER A 233 -0.81 -3.02 5.50
C SER A 233 -0.59 -4.09 6.57
N THR A 234 -0.28 -5.33 6.20
CA THR A 234 0.07 -6.41 7.16
C THR A 234 1.29 -6.05 8.01
N PHE A 235 2.36 -5.53 7.40
CA PHE A 235 3.55 -5.09 8.13
C PHE A 235 3.25 -3.91 9.07
N LEU A 236 2.42 -2.97 8.64
CA LEU A 236 1.98 -1.83 9.46
C LEU A 236 1.11 -2.27 10.64
N ILE A 237 0.17 -3.21 10.44
CA ILE A 237 -0.64 -3.80 11.52
C ILE A 237 0.29 -4.44 12.56
N CYS A 238 1.26 -5.25 12.10
CA CYS A 238 2.23 -5.89 12.98
C CYS A 238 3.08 -4.85 13.74
N PHE A 239 3.53 -3.80 13.06
CA PHE A 239 4.30 -2.71 13.64
C PHE A 239 3.51 -1.99 14.75
N ALA A 240 2.28 -1.57 14.45
CA ALA A 240 1.42 -0.86 15.39
C ALA A 240 1.05 -1.74 16.59
N TYR A 241 0.67 -3.00 16.34
CA TYR A 241 0.38 -3.98 17.38
C TYR A 241 1.59 -4.21 18.30
N TYR A 242 2.79 -4.27 17.73
CA TYR A 242 4.00 -4.46 18.50
C TYR A 242 4.31 -3.25 19.40
N CYS A 243 4.20 -2.04 18.85
CA CYS A 243 4.33 -0.81 19.62
C CYS A 243 3.31 -0.75 20.77
N LEU A 244 2.09 -1.25 20.53
CA LEU A 244 1.01 -1.32 21.52
C LEU A 244 1.36 -2.24 22.69
N ILE A 245 1.87 -3.45 22.42
CA ILE A 245 2.31 -4.38 23.45
C ILE A 245 3.44 -3.78 24.28
N GLU A 246 4.45 -3.21 23.64
CA GLU A 246 5.59 -2.61 24.34
C GLU A 246 5.15 -1.45 25.24
N THR A 247 4.27 -0.59 24.74
CA THR A 247 3.72 0.53 25.50
C THR A 247 2.96 0.04 26.74
N LYS A 248 2.05 -0.94 26.58
CA LYS A 248 1.33 -1.53 27.71
C LYS A 248 2.26 -2.18 28.73
N LYS A 249 3.34 -2.82 28.28
CA LYS A 249 4.35 -3.41 29.18
C LYS A 249 5.05 -2.33 30.00
N GLN A 250 5.46 -1.23 29.38
CA GLN A 250 6.09 -0.11 30.06
C GLN A 250 5.15 0.53 31.11
N GLU A 251 3.87 0.69 30.81
CA GLU A 251 2.89 1.20 31.78
C GLU A 251 2.70 0.29 32.99
N ARG A 252 2.62 -1.03 32.78
CA ARG A 252 2.51 -2.00 33.88
C ARG A 252 3.74 -1.97 34.78
N SER A 253 4.94 -1.89 34.20
CA SER A 253 6.18 -1.78 34.97
C SER A 253 6.23 -0.50 35.79
N LYS A 254 5.74 0.64 35.28
CA LYS A 254 5.65 1.89 36.05
C LYS A 254 4.69 1.77 37.23
N LYS A 255 3.51 1.18 37.02
CA LYS A 255 2.51 0.97 38.09
C LYS A 255 2.97 0.02 39.19
N ALA A 256 3.87 -0.91 38.89
CA ALA A 256 4.41 -1.83 39.90
C ALA A 256 5.48 -1.18 40.80
N LEU A 257 5.99 0.00 40.42
CA LEU A 257 7.01 0.76 41.14
C LEU A 257 6.44 1.93 41.96
N THR A 258 5.13 2.19 41.83
CA THR A 258 4.38 3.25 42.54
C THR A 258 3.41 2.63 43.53
#